data_AF-A0ABD1DW33-F1
#
_entry.id   AF-A0ABD1DW33-F1
#
_cell.length_a   1.000
_cell.length_b   1.000
_cell.length_c   1.000
_cell.angle_alpha   90.00
_cell.angle_beta   90.00
_cell.angle_gamma   90.00
#
_symmetry.space_group_name_H-M   'P 1'
#
loop_
_entity.id
_entity.type
_entity.pdbx_description
1 polymer ?
#
loop_
_entity_poly.entity_id
_entity_poly.type
_entity_poly.pdbx_seq_one_letter_code
_entity_poly.pdbx_strand_id
1 'polypeptide(L)'
;MKSSLVSLLVLALVATAKADEHTHTYEDHEEVVLWMNTVGPYHNRQETYAYFSLPFCVGTKQSISHYHETMSEALQGVELEFSGYEIDFK
;
A
#
# COMPACT_ATOMS: atom_id res chain seq x y z
N MET A 1 -13.89 37.19 -23.33
CA MET A 1 -14.73 36.68 -22.22
C MET A 1 -14.85 35.16 -22.23
N LYS A 2 -15.30 34.52 -23.31
CA LYS A 2 -15.42 33.05 -23.38
C LYS A 2 -14.11 32.29 -23.17
N SER A 3 -13.00 32.74 -23.78
CA SER A 3 -11.68 32.10 -23.62
C SER A 3 -11.12 32.21 -22.19
N SER A 4 -11.35 33.35 -21.52
CA SER A 4 -10.93 33.57 -20.14
C SER A 4 -11.72 32.67 -19.17
N LEU A 5 -13.00 32.43 -19.45
CA LEU A 5 -13.86 31.54 -18.67
C LEU A 5 -13.44 30.07 -18.82
N VAL A 6 -13.08 29.65 -20.05
CA VAL A 6 -12.52 28.32 -20.32
C VAL A 6 -11.18 28.14 -19.61
N SER A 7 -10.30 29.15 -19.66
CA SER A 7 -9.01 29.10 -18.99
C SER A 7 -9.15 28.98 -17.46
N LEU A 8 -10.12 29.68 -16.86
CA LEU A 8 -10.40 29.60 -15.43
C LEU A 8 -10.95 28.23 -15.04
N LEU A 9 -11.81 27.65 -15.88
CA LEU A 9 -12.37 26.31 -15.68
C LEU A 9 -11.30 25.22 -15.74
N VAL A 10 -10.37 25.33 -16.70
CA VAL A 10 -9.22 24.42 -16.82
C VAL A 10 -8.31 24.53 -15.59
N LEU A 11 -8.04 25.75 -15.12
CA LEU A 11 -7.19 25.95 -13.94
C LEU A 11 -7.83 25.38 -12.66
N ALA A 12 -9.15 25.49 -12.51
CA ALA A 12 -9.89 24.89 -11.41
C ALA A 12 -9.88 23.35 -11.46
N LEU A 13 -9.95 22.76 -12.65
CA LEU A 13 -9.85 21.31 -12.85
C LEU A 13 -8.45 20.77 -12.51
N VAL A 14 -7.39 21.53 -12.81
CA VAL A 14 -6.02 21.13 -12.44
C VAL A 14 -5.76 21.28 -10.93
N ALA A 15 -6.33 22.31 -10.29
CA ALA A 15 -6.20 22.51 -8.83
C ALA A 15 -6.95 21.46 -7.98
N THR A 16 -7.90 20.74 -8.58
CA THR A 16 -8.68 19.67 -7.93
C THR A 16 -8.11 18.27 -8.19
N ALA A 17 -7.09 18.15 -9.04
CA ALA A 17 -6.31 16.92 -9.20
C ALA A 17 -5.40 16.71 -7.98
N LYS A 18 -6.01 16.26 -6.88
CA LYS A 18 -5.30 15.69 -5.73
C LYS A 18 -5.03 14.23 -6.06
N ALA A 19 -3.83 13.92 -6.53
CA ALA A 19 -3.33 12.56 -6.54
C ALA A 19 -2.85 12.25 -5.12
N ASP A 20 -3.42 11.25 -4.46
CA ASP A 20 -2.92 10.78 -3.17
C ASP A 20 -3.12 9.27 -2.97
N GLU A 21 -2.11 8.70 -2.33
CA GLU A 21 -1.68 7.31 -2.05
C GLU A 21 -0.12 7.33 -1.86
N HIS A 22 0.55 8.50 -1.87
CA HIS A 22 1.69 8.69 -2.80
C HIS A 22 2.88 9.59 -2.40
N THR A 23 2.96 10.15 -1.18
CA THR A 23 4.11 11.04 -0.89
C THR A 23 5.45 10.28 -0.82
N HIS A 24 5.42 8.94 -0.67
CA HIS A 24 6.62 8.08 -0.53
C HIS A 24 7.59 8.56 0.57
N THR A 25 7.10 9.38 1.50
CA THR A 25 7.86 9.99 2.59
C THR A 25 7.08 9.78 3.86
N TYR A 26 7.79 9.39 4.92
CA TYR A 26 7.25 9.22 6.26
C TYR A 26 7.76 10.33 7.17
N GLU A 27 6.93 10.78 8.11
CA GLU A 27 7.32 11.65 9.20
C GLU A 27 7.90 10.85 10.37
N ASP A 28 8.72 11.49 11.21
CA ASP A 28 9.22 10.87 12.44
C ASP A 28 8.05 10.35 13.27
N HIS A 29 8.15 9.10 13.71
CA HIS A 29 7.13 8.37 14.48
C HIS A 29 5.86 7.99 13.69
N GLU A 30 5.84 8.13 12.36
CA GLU A 30 4.74 7.64 11.55
C GLU A 30 4.71 6.10 11.48
N GLU A 31 3.50 5.52 11.47
CA GLU A 31 3.30 4.06 11.39
C GLU A 31 3.80 3.51 10.06
N VAL A 32 4.67 2.50 10.11
CA VAL A 32 5.09 1.73 8.94
C VAL A 32 4.41 0.37 8.95
N VAL A 33 3.50 0.15 7.99
CA VAL A 33 2.80 -1.12 7.86
C VAL A 33 3.65 -2.12 7.07
N LEU A 34 4.12 -3.17 7.74
CA LEU A 34 4.81 -4.29 7.10
C LEU A 34 3.79 -5.33 6.63
N TRP A 35 3.79 -5.60 5.32
CA TRP A 35 2.94 -6.56 4.65
C TRP A 35 3.70 -7.85 4.32
N MET A 36 3.05 -8.99 4.50
CA MET A 36 3.54 -10.30 4.07
C MET A 36 2.76 -10.76 2.84
N ASN A 37 3.44 -11.41 1.91
CA ASN A 37 2.80 -11.98 0.73
C ASN A 37 3.06 -13.49 0.76
N THR A 38 4.05 -13.93 -0.01
CA THR A 38 4.36 -15.34 -0.19
C THR A 38 5.84 -15.64 -0.02
N VAL A 39 6.12 -16.91 0.26
CA VAL A 39 7.46 -17.45 0.47
C VAL A 39 7.63 -18.73 -0.33
N GLY A 40 8.87 -19.02 -0.73
CA GLY A 40 9.18 -20.22 -1.50
C GLY A 40 10.64 -20.65 -1.33
N PRO A 41 10.96 -21.93 -1.56
CA PRO A 41 12.31 -22.44 -1.47
C PRO A 41 13.21 -21.95 -2.62
N TYR A 42 14.48 -21.64 -2.31
CA TYR A 42 15.45 -21.15 -3.32
C TYR A 42 15.67 -22.12 -4.49
N HIS A 43 15.58 -23.43 -4.23
CA HIS A 43 15.80 -24.48 -5.23
C HIS A 43 14.58 -24.74 -6.11
N ASN A 44 13.40 -24.21 -5.78
CA ASN A 44 12.19 -24.38 -6.58
C ASN A 44 11.33 -23.10 -6.56
N ARG A 45 11.62 -22.16 -7.45
CA ARG A 45 10.90 -20.88 -7.52
C ARG A 45 9.47 -20.97 -8.07
N GLN A 46 9.04 -22.13 -8.55
CA GLN A 46 7.64 -22.34 -8.96
C GLN A 46 6.73 -22.63 -7.76
N GLU A 47 7.32 -22.98 -6.62
CA GLU A 47 6.63 -23.29 -5.40
C GLU A 47 6.56 -22.05 -4.50
N THR A 48 5.33 -21.70 -4.15
CA THR A 48 5.00 -20.46 -3.46
C THR A 48 3.88 -20.74 -2.47
N TYR A 49 4.05 -20.30 -1.23
CA TYR A 49 3.08 -20.46 -0.14
C TYR A 49 2.74 -19.10 0.45
N ALA A 50 1.49 -18.90 0.90
CA ALA A 50 1.14 -17.74 1.72
C ALA A 50 2.02 -17.71 2.97
N TYR A 51 2.55 -16.55 3.33
CA TYR A 51 3.57 -16.43 4.38
C TYR A 51 3.11 -17.08 5.70
N PHE A 52 1.89 -16.80 6.15
CA PHE A 52 1.34 -17.30 7.42
C PHE A 52 0.70 -18.69 7.33
N SER A 53 0.71 -19.33 6.15
CA SER A 53 0.41 -20.77 6.06
C SER A 53 1.52 -21.63 6.69
N LEU A 54 2.72 -21.07 6.82
CA LEU A 54 3.85 -21.66 7.52
C LEU A 54 3.92 -21.14 8.96
N PRO A 55 4.57 -21.87 9.90
CA PRO A 55 4.59 -21.52 11.32
C PRO A 55 5.58 -20.39 11.64
N PHE A 56 5.47 -19.26 10.95
CA PHE A 56 6.22 -18.04 11.24
C PHE A 56 5.51 -17.19 12.30
N CYS A 57 6.27 -16.33 12.97
CA CYS A 57 5.74 -15.47 14.01
C CYS A 57 4.91 -14.33 13.42
N VAL A 58 3.72 -14.13 13.97
CA VAL A 58 2.87 -12.96 13.76
C VAL A 58 3.15 -11.96 14.89
N GLY A 59 3.16 -10.67 14.59
CA GLY A 59 3.27 -9.65 15.62
C GLY A 59 1.98 -9.49 16.43
N THR A 60 2.03 -8.69 17.51
CA THR A 60 0.93 -8.54 18.48
C THR A 60 -0.12 -7.51 18.09
N LYS A 61 0.17 -6.66 17.11
CA LYS A 61 -0.75 -5.61 16.65
C LYS A 61 -1.90 -6.24 15.87
N GLN A 62 -3.13 -5.92 16.25
CA GLN A 62 -4.33 -6.54 15.69
C GLN A 62 -4.97 -5.73 14.55
N SER A 63 -4.70 -4.43 14.50
CA SER A 63 -5.32 -3.51 13.55
C SER A 63 -4.32 -2.47 13.06
N ILE A 64 -4.50 -2.06 11.82
CA ILE A 64 -3.76 -0.98 11.17
C ILE A 64 -4.64 0.27 11.08
N SER A 65 -4.01 1.44 10.97
CA SER A 65 -4.75 2.70 10.76
C SER A 65 -5.45 2.73 9.39
N HIS A 66 -4.80 2.19 8.35
CA HIS A 66 -5.24 2.26 6.97
C HIS A 66 -5.04 0.92 6.23
N TYR A 67 -6.11 0.37 5.65
CA TYR A 67 -6.06 -0.78 4.75
C TYR A 67 -6.52 -0.37 3.36
N HIS A 68 -5.70 -0.61 2.35
CA HIS A 68 -6.04 -0.35 0.96
C HIS A 68 -5.53 -1.50 0.10
N GLU A 69 -6.44 -2.29 -0.45
CA GLU A 69 -6.12 -3.16 -1.58
C GLU A 69 -6.02 -2.30 -2.84
N THR A 70 -4.99 -2.56 -3.65
CA THR A 70 -4.82 -1.87 -4.93
C THR A 70 -5.49 -2.65 -6.06
N MET A 71 -5.94 -1.95 -7.11
CA MET A 71 -6.48 -2.61 -8.31
C MET A 71 -5.45 -3.56 -8.95
N SER A 72 -4.15 -3.25 -8.83
CA SER A 72 -3.07 -4.12 -9.29
C SER A 72 -2.97 -5.44 -8.51
N GLU A 73 -3.16 -5.41 -7.18
CA GLU A 73 -3.17 -6.62 -6.35
C GLU A 73 -4.28 -7.57 -6.76
N ALA A 74 -5.50 -7.03 -6.93
CA ALA A 74 -6.65 -7.80 -7.37
C ALA A 74 -6.45 -8.43 -8.76
N LEU A 75 -5.85 -7.68 -9.71
CA LEU A 75 -5.58 -8.19 -11.06
C LEU A 75 -4.48 -9.25 -11.10
N GLN A 76 -3.50 -9.15 -10.20
CA GLN A 76 -2.41 -10.13 -10.10
C GLN A 76 -2.78 -11.35 -9.25
N GLY A 77 -3.90 -11.29 -8.51
CA GLY A 77 -4.28 -12.30 -7.54
C GLY A 77 -3.29 -12.37 -6.37
N VAL A 78 -2.72 -11.23 -6.01
CA VAL A 78 -1.81 -11.10 -4.85
C VAL A 78 -2.65 -10.76 -3.63
N GLU A 79 -2.46 -11.51 -2.56
CA GLU A 79 -3.08 -11.27 -1.27
C GLU A 79 -1.99 -10.85 -0.28
N LEU A 80 -2.07 -9.61 0.22
CA LEU A 80 -1.16 -9.10 1.23
C LEU A 80 -1.77 -9.29 2.63
N GLU A 81 -1.05 -10.00 3.49
CA GLU A 81 -1.44 -10.24 4.87
C GLU A 81 -0.70 -9.29 5.82
N PHE A 82 -1.41 -8.72 6.78
CA PHE A 82 -0.81 -7.81 7.75
C PHE A 82 0.13 -8.58 8.69
N SER A 83 1.36 -8.08 8.88
CA SER A 83 2.38 -8.80 9.67
C SER A 83 2.15 -8.78 11.18
N GLY A 84 1.38 -7.82 11.69
CA GLY A 84 1.13 -7.63 13.13
C GLY A 84 2.28 -6.94 13.89
N TYR A 85 3.38 -6.58 13.23
CA TYR A 85 4.49 -5.88 13.92
C TYR A 85 4.22 -4.38 14.06
N GLU A 86 4.62 -3.82 15.20
CA GLU A 86 4.59 -2.38 15.45
C GLU A 86 5.93 -1.79 15.05
N ILE A 87 5.92 -0.93 14.03
CA ILE A 87 7.11 -0.33 13.42
C ILE A 87 6.80 1.15 13.20
N ASP A 88 7.67 2.01 13.72
CA ASP A 88 7.57 3.46 13.55
C ASP A 88 8.77 3.96 12.72
N PHE A 89 8.52 4.96 11.88
CA PHE A 89 9.55 5.62 11.08
C PHE A 89 10.44 6.56 11.91
N LYS A 90 11.70 6.75 11.50
CA LYS A 90 12.72 7.56 12.17
C LYS A 90 13.63 8.25 11.16
#